data_AF-A0A8S9UYY7-F1
#
_entry.id   AF-A0A8S9UYY7-F1
#
_cell.length_a   1.000
_cell.length_b   1.000
_cell.length_c   1.000
_cell.angle_alpha   90.00
_cell.angle_beta   90.00
_cell.angle_gamma   90.00
#
_symmetry.space_group_name_H-M   'P 1'
#
loop_
_entity.id
_entity.type
_entity.pdbx_description
1 polymer ?
#
loop_
_entity_poly.entity_id
_entity_poly.type
_entity_poly.pdbx_seq_one_letter_code
_entity_poly.pdbx_strand_id
1 'polypeptide(L)'
;MVGVKMASTDEVAWFGTNMHQAYLRRCQVYATLGTHEYLVTQGGKANIALRKLSDLQSDLPSVIDYISPGKIELAINVPEGTKLQELTIYYKIRRAAVDFGWVWRSSTI
;
A
#
# COMPACT_ATOMS: atom_id res chain seq x y z
N MET A 1 11.02 2.02 -14.06
CA MET A 1 10.90 3.06 -13.00
C MET A 1 12.14 3.93 -13.11
N VAL A 2 12.02 5.26 -13.27
CA VAL A 2 13.20 6.12 -13.51
C VAL A 2 13.17 7.27 -12.49
N GLY A 3 13.72 7.02 -11.31
CA GLY A 3 14.31 8.10 -10.52
C GLY A 3 15.61 8.46 -11.22
N VAL A 4 15.81 9.73 -11.57
CA VAL A 4 17.07 10.16 -12.18
C VAL A 4 17.99 10.61 -11.06
N LYS A 5 19.10 9.89 -10.88
CA LYS A 5 20.16 10.34 -9.99
C LYS A 5 20.86 11.52 -10.66
N MET A 6 20.86 12.68 -10.00
CA MET A 6 21.54 13.86 -10.50
C MET A 6 23.04 13.67 -10.37
N ALA A 7 23.75 13.75 -11.50
CA ALA A 7 25.19 13.46 -11.56
C ALA A 7 26.05 14.41 -10.70
N SER A 8 25.52 15.57 -10.31
CA SER A 8 26.25 16.62 -9.60
C SER A 8 26.04 16.64 -8.08
N THR A 9 24.97 16.03 -7.55
CA THR A 9 24.54 16.25 -6.15
C THR A 9 24.19 14.99 -5.36
N ASP A 10 24.32 13.78 -5.93
CA ASP A 10 23.81 12.52 -5.34
C ASP A 10 22.30 12.52 -5.03
N GLU A 11 21.57 13.59 -5.39
CA GLU A 11 20.14 13.73 -5.22
C GLU A 11 19.37 12.93 -6.27
N VAL A 12 18.13 12.53 -5.93
CA VAL A 12 17.25 11.77 -6.82
C VAL A 12 16.01 12.61 -7.14
N ALA A 13 15.79 12.86 -8.44
CA ALA A 13 14.59 13.52 -8.93
C ALA A 13 13.52 12.50 -9.35
N TRP A 14 12.27 12.81 -9.00
CA TRP A 14 11.09 12.05 -9.43
C TRP A 14 10.22 12.93 -10.31
N PHE A 15 9.94 12.46 -11.52
CA PHE A 15 9.16 13.21 -12.51
C PHE A 15 7.74 12.63 -12.65
N GLY A 16 6.77 13.49 -12.92
CA GLY A 16 5.39 13.14 -13.25
C GLY A 16 4.71 14.29 -13.99
N THR A 17 3.58 14.03 -14.63
CA THR A 17 2.77 15.05 -15.31
C THR A 17 2.22 16.09 -14.33
N ASN A 18 2.16 15.75 -13.05
CA ASN A 18 1.86 16.67 -11.95
C ASN A 18 2.54 16.20 -10.65
N MET A 19 2.44 17.04 -9.61
CA MET A 19 3.04 16.78 -8.29
C MET A 19 2.54 15.49 -7.64
N HIS A 20 1.24 15.19 -7.74
CA HIS A 20 0.67 13.97 -7.18
C HIS A 20 1.26 12.72 -7.83
N GLN A 21 1.39 12.72 -9.16
CA GLN A 21 1.98 11.62 -9.90
C GLN A 21 3.47 11.45 -9.56
N ALA A 22 4.23 12.55 -9.45
CA ALA A 22 5.64 12.51 -9.04
C ALA A 22 5.80 11.94 -7.62
N TYR A 23 4.94 12.35 -6.69
CA TYR A 23 4.91 11.84 -5.32
C TYR A 23 4.60 10.34 -5.28
N LEU A 24 3.52 9.91 -5.92
CA LEU A 24 3.14 8.49 -6.00
C LEU A 24 4.25 7.64 -6.64
N ARG A 25 5.00 8.19 -7.59
CA ARG A 25 6.17 7.50 -8.20
C ARG A 25 7.33 7.31 -7.22
N ARG A 26 7.48 8.14 -6.20
CA ARG A 26 8.52 8.00 -5.16
C ARG A 26 8.18 6.97 -4.07
N CYS A 27 6.91 6.75 -3.76
CA CYS A 27 6.52 5.90 -2.62
C CYS A 27 6.72 4.39 -2.90
N GLN A 28 7.16 3.61 -1.92
CA GLN A 28 7.03 2.15 -2.01
C GLN A 28 5.55 1.77 -1.84
N VAL A 29 5.06 0.89 -2.71
CA VAL A 29 3.66 0.43 -2.66
C VAL A 29 3.62 -1.01 -2.18
N TYR A 30 2.68 -1.27 -1.27
CA TYR A 30 2.32 -2.59 -0.76
C TYR A 30 0.84 -2.82 -1.05
N ALA A 31 0.48 -4.05 -1.39
CA ALA A 31 -0.90 -4.39 -1.72
C ALA A 31 -1.25 -5.78 -1.20
N THR A 32 -2.50 -5.98 -0.81
CA THR A 32 -3.01 -7.34 -0.56
C THR A 32 -2.97 -8.15 -1.86
N LEU A 33 -2.78 -9.47 -1.76
CA LEU A 33 -2.57 -10.34 -2.93
C LEU A 33 -3.48 -10.04 -4.14
N GLY A 34 -4.80 -10.03 -3.96
CA GLY A 34 -5.71 -9.74 -5.10
C GLY A 34 -5.54 -8.35 -5.71
N THR A 35 -5.19 -7.35 -4.89
CA THR A 35 -4.87 -5.99 -5.37
C THR A 35 -3.52 -5.95 -6.08
N HIS A 36 -2.52 -6.71 -5.57
CA HIS A 36 -1.22 -6.83 -6.23
C HIS A 36 -1.38 -7.42 -7.63
N GLU A 37 -2.08 -8.54 -7.75
CA GLU A 37 -2.38 -9.22 -9.01
C GLU A 37 -3.11 -8.27 -9.97
N TYR A 38 -4.17 -7.61 -9.50
CA TYR A 38 -4.89 -6.61 -10.29
C TYR A 38 -3.96 -5.50 -10.81
N LEU A 39 -3.17 -4.88 -9.93
CA LEU A 39 -2.26 -3.80 -10.34
C LEU A 39 -1.20 -4.27 -11.34
N VAL A 40 -0.66 -5.47 -11.18
CA VAL A 40 0.30 -6.05 -12.14
C VAL A 40 -0.34 -6.24 -13.51
N THR A 41 -1.56 -6.78 -13.57
CA THR A 41 -2.27 -6.98 -14.85
C THR A 41 -2.57 -5.68 -15.59
N GLN A 42 -2.86 -4.60 -14.86
CA GLN A 42 -3.18 -3.30 -15.44
C GLN A 42 -1.94 -2.46 -15.80
N GLY A 43 -0.73 -2.99 -15.64
CA GLY A 43 0.51 -2.22 -15.83
C GLY A 43 0.68 -1.10 -14.80
N GLY A 44 0.08 -1.25 -13.63
CA GLY A 44 0.18 -0.33 -12.51
C GLY A 44 1.59 -0.28 -11.92
N LYS A 45 1.75 0.56 -10.89
CA LYS A 45 3.04 0.71 -10.21
C LYS A 45 3.47 -0.63 -9.57
N ALA A 46 4.74 -0.99 -9.78
CA ALA A 46 5.38 -2.12 -9.10
C ALA A 46 5.18 -2.02 -7.58
N ASN A 47 4.71 -3.12 -6.98
CA ASN A 47 4.32 -3.17 -5.58
C ASN A 47 4.62 -4.56 -4.99
N ILE A 48 4.70 -4.63 -3.66
CA ILE A 48 5.01 -5.87 -2.93
C ILE A 48 3.71 -6.47 -2.38
N ALA A 49 3.49 -7.76 -2.66
CA ALA A 49 2.33 -8.49 -2.17
C ALA A 49 2.44 -8.79 -0.67
N LEU A 50 1.38 -8.50 0.08
CA LEU A 50 1.20 -8.85 1.48
C LEU A 50 -0.05 -9.73 1.63
N ARG A 51 -0.07 -10.64 2.60
CA ARG A 51 -1.28 -11.40 2.93
C ARG A 51 -2.17 -10.70 3.93
N LYS A 52 -3.47 -10.99 3.87
CA LYS A 52 -4.42 -10.60 4.91
C LYS A 52 -4.21 -11.47 6.15
N LEU A 53 -4.77 -11.02 7.28
CA LEU A 53 -4.70 -11.75 8.55
C LEU A 53 -5.42 -13.11 8.51
N SER A 54 -6.42 -13.24 7.63
CA SER A 54 -7.18 -14.48 7.39
C SER A 54 -6.39 -15.56 6.66
N ASP A 55 -5.37 -15.18 5.90
CA ASP A 55 -4.76 -16.05 4.89
C ASP A 55 -3.54 -16.75 5.50
N LEU A 56 -3.76 -17.53 6.57
CA LEU A 56 -2.69 -18.13 7.37
C LEU A 56 -1.82 -19.16 6.63
N GLN A 57 -2.31 -19.69 5.51
CA GLN A 57 -1.60 -20.67 4.67
C GLN A 57 -0.68 -20.01 3.62
N SER A 58 -0.67 -18.68 3.53
CA SER A 58 0.18 -17.96 2.57
C SER A 58 1.56 -17.71 3.16
N ASP A 59 2.61 -17.98 2.37
CA ASP A 59 4.01 -17.67 2.71
C ASP A 59 4.34 -16.18 2.62
N LEU A 60 3.38 -15.35 2.18
CA LEU A 60 3.58 -13.90 2.10
C LEU A 60 3.67 -13.29 3.52
N PRO A 61 4.41 -12.18 3.68
CA PRO A 61 4.40 -11.44 4.93
C PRO A 61 3.02 -10.87 5.25
N SER A 62 2.67 -10.78 6.53
CA SER A 62 1.40 -10.21 6.95
C SER A 62 1.37 -8.70 6.76
N VAL A 63 0.21 -8.17 6.37
CA VAL A 63 -0.02 -6.72 6.35
C VAL A 63 0.21 -6.05 7.72
N ILE A 64 -0.11 -6.75 8.82
CA ILE A 64 0.09 -6.21 10.18
C ILE A 64 1.58 -6.08 10.51
N ASP A 65 2.43 -7.00 10.03
CA ASP A 65 3.88 -6.96 10.24
C ASP A 65 4.56 -5.78 9.54
N TYR A 66 3.87 -5.16 8.58
CA TYR A 66 4.36 -3.98 7.86
C TYR A 66 3.78 -2.68 8.41
N ILE A 67 2.59 -2.73 9.03
CA ILE A 67 2.00 -1.61 9.75
C ILE A 67 2.69 -1.38 11.11
N SER A 68 2.96 -2.46 11.85
CA SER A 68 3.48 -2.43 13.22
C SER A 68 4.90 -1.85 13.40
N PRO A 69 5.84 -1.97 12.44
CA PRO A 69 7.18 -1.37 12.56
C PRO A 69 7.33 -0.05 11.78
N GLY A 70 6.25 0.57 11.32
CA GLY A 70 6.29 1.83 10.56
C GLY A 70 6.90 1.74 9.16
N LYS A 71 6.87 0.55 8.56
CA LYS A 71 7.22 0.37 7.14
C LYS A 71 6.14 0.92 6.20
N ILE A 72 4.91 1.11 6.71
CA ILE A 72 3.78 1.68 5.99
C ILE A 72 3.28 2.89 6.77
N GLU A 73 3.33 4.06 6.13
CA GLU A 73 2.92 5.33 6.73
C GLU A 73 1.49 5.76 6.35
N LEU A 74 0.98 5.17 5.26
CA LEU A 74 -0.34 5.45 4.71
C LEU A 74 -1.04 4.15 4.32
N ALA A 75 -2.19 3.89 4.93
CA ALA A 75 -3.07 2.79 4.57
C ALA A 75 -4.30 3.35 3.82
N ILE A 76 -4.46 2.96 2.55
CA ILE A 76 -5.65 3.24 1.75
C ILE A 76 -6.48 1.95 1.71
N ASN A 77 -7.74 2.05 2.13
CA ASN A 77 -8.66 0.92 2.11
C ASN A 77 -9.99 1.36 1.50
N VAL A 78 -10.29 0.82 0.31
CA VAL A 78 -11.52 1.07 -0.44
C VAL A 78 -12.34 -0.23 -0.44
N PRO A 79 -13.41 -0.33 0.35
CA PRO A 79 -14.21 -1.55 0.41
C PRO A 79 -15.07 -1.71 -0.86
N GLU A 80 -15.01 -2.87 -1.51
CA GLU A 80 -15.83 -3.19 -2.69
C GLU A 80 -17.05 -4.08 -2.38
N GLY A 81 -17.37 -4.33 -1.10
CA GLY A 81 -18.51 -5.17 -0.75
C GLY A 81 -18.91 -5.14 0.72
N THR A 82 -20.05 -5.76 1.01
CA THR A 82 -20.68 -5.79 2.35
C THR A 82 -20.44 -7.10 3.10
N LYS A 83 -19.54 -7.97 2.61
CA LYS A 83 -19.26 -9.26 3.26
C LYS A 83 -18.70 -9.03 4.68
N LEU A 84 -19.44 -9.51 5.69
CA LEU A 84 -19.13 -9.30 7.12
C LEU A 84 -17.71 -9.76 7.52
N GLN A 85 -17.24 -10.85 6.94
CA GLN A 85 -15.90 -11.39 7.20
C GLN A 85 -14.81 -10.42 6.70
N GLU A 86 -14.97 -9.86 5.50
CA GLU A 86 -14.06 -8.86 4.96
C GLU A 86 -14.11 -7.56 5.78
N LEU A 87 -15.30 -7.12 6.18
CA LEU A 87 -15.45 -5.95 7.06
C LEU A 87 -14.67 -6.11 8.37
N THR A 88 -14.68 -7.31 8.96
CA THR A 88 -13.96 -7.63 10.19
C THR A 88 -12.44 -7.62 9.98
N ILE A 89 -11.96 -8.24 8.90
CA ILE A 89 -10.52 -8.29 8.57
C ILE A 89 -10.01 -6.87 8.30
N TYR A 90 -10.71 -6.11 7.46
CA TYR A 90 -10.35 -4.74 7.13
C TYR A 90 -10.46 -3.80 8.33
N TYR A 91 -11.41 -4.02 9.24
CA TYR A 91 -11.46 -3.29 10.51
C TYR A 91 -10.19 -3.49 11.33
N LYS A 92 -9.69 -4.73 11.46
CA LYS A 92 -8.44 -5.01 12.18
C LYS A 92 -7.24 -4.29 11.56
N ILE A 93 -7.15 -4.26 10.23
CA ILE A 93 -6.08 -3.54 9.50
C ILE A 93 -6.17 -2.03 9.76
N ARG A 94 -7.37 -1.45 9.69
CA ARG A 94 -7.58 -0.02 9.97
C ARG A 94 -7.25 0.33 11.41
N ARG A 95 -7.67 -0.53 12.35
CA ARG A 95 -7.43 -0.31 13.77
C ARG A 95 -5.93 -0.33 14.08
N ALA A 96 -5.20 -1.30 13.52
CA ALA A 96 -3.75 -1.32 13.63
C ALA A 96 -3.13 -0.03 13.09
N ALA A 97 -3.54 0.44 11.91
CA ALA A 97 -3.02 1.69 11.36
C ALA A 97 -3.21 2.90 12.31
N VAL A 98 -4.40 3.02 12.91
CA VAL A 98 -4.71 4.07 13.90
C VAL A 98 -3.87 3.90 15.17
N ASP A 99 -3.75 2.68 15.70
CA ASP A 99 -3.04 2.42 16.97
C ASP A 99 -1.54 2.73 16.86
N PHE A 100 -0.96 2.61 15.67
CA PHE A 100 0.45 2.96 15.41
C PHE A 100 0.65 4.41 14.90
N GLY A 101 -0.39 5.25 14.92
CA GLY A 101 -0.28 6.68 14.61
C GLY A 101 -0.26 7.04 13.12
N TRP A 102 -0.68 6.12 12.25
CA TRP A 102 -0.65 6.34 10.80
C TRP A 102 -1.94 7.00 10.27
N VAL A 103 -1.78 7.84 9.23
CA VAL A 103 -2.93 8.47 8.58
C VAL A 103 -3.70 7.43 7.78
N TRP A 104 -4.95 7.19 8.17
CA TRP A 104 -5.88 6.36 7.41
C TRP A 104 -6.78 7.22 6.53
N ARG A 105 -6.89 6.86 5.25
CA ARG A 105 -7.82 7.48 4.30
C ARG A 105 -8.80 6.43 3.79
N SER A 106 -10.09 6.71 3.92
CA SER A 106 -11.19 5.92 3.37
C SER A 106 -11.95 6.75 2.38
N SER A 107 -12.25 6.16 1.24
CA SER A 107 -13.35 6.61 0.39
C SER A 107 -14.53 5.68 0.64
N THR A 108 -15.56 6.20 1.30
CA THR A 108 -16.90 5.65 1.18
C THR A 108 -17.43 6.09 -0.19
N ILE A 109 -17.95 5.16 -0.99
CA ILE A 109 -18.76 5.49 -2.16
C ILE A 109 -20.13 5.95 -1.65
#